data_AF-M1EDP7-F1
#
_entry.id   AF-M1EDP7-F1
#
_cell.length_a   1.000
_cell.length_b   1.000
_cell.length_c   1.000
_cell.angle_alpha   90.00
_cell.angle_beta   90.00
_cell.angle_gamma   90.00
#
_symmetry.space_group_name_H-M   'P 1'
#
loop_
_entity.id
_entity.type
_entity.pdbx_description
1 polymer ?
#
loop_
_entity_poly.entity_id
_entity_poly.type
_entity_poly.pdbx_seq_one_letter_code
_entity_poly.pdbx_strand_id
1 'polypeptide(L)'
;RGTKIRNYFNMIEGQGHGAVFDCKFSPDGNHFACTDSHGHLLLFGFGCSKYYEKIPDQMFFHTDYRPLIRDANNYVLDEQTQQAPHLMPPPFLVDVDGNPHPTKFQRLVPGRENCKDEQLIPQLGYVANGDGEVVEQV
;
A
#
# COMPACT_ATOMS: atom_id res chain seq x y z
N ARG A 1 -15.41 -25.08 -28.44
CA ARG A 1 -13.93 -25.10 -28.49
C ARG A 1 -13.47 -23.66 -28.40
N GLY A 2 -12.62 -23.28 -27.43
CA GLY A 2 -12.13 -21.91 -27.30
C GLY A 2 -10.97 -21.61 -28.27
N THR A 3 -10.77 -20.33 -28.60
CA THR A 3 -9.64 -19.84 -29.40
C THR A 3 -8.82 -18.87 -28.57
N LYS A 4 -7.48 -18.96 -28.65
CA LYS A 4 -6.57 -18.05 -27.95
C LYS A 4 -6.71 -16.64 -28.53
N ILE A 5 -7.10 -15.67 -27.70
CA ILE A 5 -7.27 -14.27 -28.11
C ILE A 5 -6.08 -13.37 -27.76
N ARG A 6 -5.34 -13.70 -26.69
CA ARG A 6 -4.21 -12.90 -26.20
C ARG A 6 -3.20 -13.79 -25.48
N ASN A 7 -1.93 -13.38 -25.53
CA ASN A 7 -0.87 -13.89 -24.68
C ASN A 7 -0.26 -12.70 -23.93
N TYR A 8 0.05 -12.87 -22.65
CA TYR A 8 0.69 -11.86 -21.82
C TYR A 8 1.85 -12.49 -21.06
N PHE A 9 2.95 -11.77 -20.94
CA PHE A 9 4.13 -12.20 -20.20
C PHE A 9 4.45 -11.13 -19.16
N ASN A 10 4.47 -11.51 -17.88
CA ASN A 10 4.71 -10.58 -16.78
C ASN A 10 6.21 -10.27 -16.66
N MET A 11 6.65 -9.25 -17.39
CA MET A 11 8.02 -8.76 -17.37
C MET A 11 8.09 -7.49 -16.53
N ILE A 12 8.95 -7.50 -15.52
CA ILE A 12 9.21 -6.38 -14.63
C ILE A 12 10.59 -5.83 -14.98
N GLU A 13 10.63 -4.56 -15.36
CA GLU A 13 11.87 -3.90 -15.78
C GLU A 13 12.93 -3.98 -14.68
N GLY A 14 14.13 -4.43 -15.05
CA GLY A 14 15.25 -4.61 -14.11
C GLY A 14 15.14 -5.81 -13.15
N GLN A 15 14.00 -6.48 -13.07
CA GLN A 15 13.76 -7.60 -12.14
C GLN A 15 13.51 -8.94 -12.84
N GLY A 16 13.15 -8.92 -14.14
CA GLY A 16 12.90 -10.11 -14.93
C GLY A 16 11.45 -10.57 -14.84
N HIS A 17 11.23 -11.88 -14.77
CA HIS A 17 9.89 -12.47 -14.84
C HIS A 17 9.22 -12.57 -13.45
N GLY A 18 8.12 -11.85 -13.26
CA GLY A 18 7.29 -11.94 -12.05
C GLY A 18 6.33 -13.12 -12.13
N ALA A 19 6.61 -14.18 -11.37
CA ALA A 19 5.75 -15.37 -11.35
C ALA A 19 4.38 -15.04 -10.75
N VAL A 20 3.31 -15.46 -11.41
CA VAL A 20 1.94 -15.30 -10.89
C VAL A 20 1.63 -16.41 -9.90
N PHE A 21 1.20 -16.05 -8.68
CA PHE A 21 0.99 -17.00 -7.58
C PHE A 21 -0.49 -17.31 -7.31
N ASP A 22 -1.36 -16.30 -7.37
CA ASP A 22 -2.79 -16.48 -7.13
C ASP A 22 -3.61 -15.62 -8.11
N CYS A 23 -4.85 -16.05 -8.37
CA CYS A 23 -5.78 -15.30 -9.21
C CYS A 23 -7.25 -15.50 -8.80
N LYS A 24 -8.08 -14.49 -9.07
CA LYS A 24 -9.51 -14.53 -8.81
C LYS A 24 -10.29 -13.93 -9.97
N PHE A 25 -11.27 -14.69 -10.46
CA PHE A 25 -12.21 -14.26 -11.49
C PHE A 25 -13.36 -13.44 -10.90
N SER A 26 -13.86 -12.47 -11.66
CA SER A 26 -15.10 -11.78 -11.34
C SER A 26 -16.31 -12.72 -11.49
N PRO A 27 -17.40 -12.51 -10.74
CA PRO A 27 -18.60 -13.36 -10.84
C PRO A 27 -19.23 -13.43 -12.23
N ASP A 28 -19.09 -12.37 -13.03
CA ASP A 28 -19.59 -12.29 -14.40
C ASP A 28 -18.63 -12.90 -15.44
N GLY A 29 -17.44 -13.33 -15.03
CA GLY A 29 -16.41 -13.94 -15.89
C GLY A 29 -15.70 -12.97 -16.85
N ASN A 30 -15.96 -11.67 -16.74
CA ASN A 30 -15.40 -10.67 -17.67
C ASN A 30 -14.02 -10.16 -17.26
N HIS A 31 -13.62 -10.40 -16.01
CA HIS A 31 -12.37 -9.91 -15.42
C HIS A 31 -11.72 -10.97 -14.55
N PHE A 32 -10.42 -10.83 -14.33
CA PHE A 32 -9.70 -11.54 -13.30
C PHE A 32 -8.53 -10.69 -12.80
N ALA A 33 -8.20 -10.85 -11.52
CA ALA A 33 -7.07 -10.20 -10.88
C ALA A 33 -6.07 -11.26 -10.43
N CYS A 34 -4.77 -10.96 -10.54
CA CYS A 34 -3.71 -11.85 -10.10
C CYS A 34 -2.70 -11.11 -9.22
N THR A 35 -2.02 -11.84 -8.34
CA THR A 35 -0.83 -11.34 -7.64
C THR A 35 0.42 -12.03 -8.15
N ASP A 36 1.51 -11.28 -8.28
CA ASP A 36 2.81 -11.83 -8.65
C ASP A 36 3.79 -11.93 -7.47
N SER A 37 4.96 -12.50 -7.75
CA SER A 37 6.04 -12.72 -6.80
C SER A 37 6.68 -11.44 -6.25
N HIS A 38 6.38 -10.28 -6.81
CA HIS A 38 6.85 -8.97 -6.35
C HIS A 38 5.77 -8.23 -5.56
N GLY A 39 4.58 -8.82 -5.40
CA GLY A 39 3.46 -8.19 -4.71
C GLY A 39 2.65 -7.24 -5.61
N HIS A 40 2.87 -7.24 -6.93
CA HIS A 40 2.04 -6.45 -7.83
C HIS A 40 0.65 -7.07 -7.97
N LEU A 41 -0.35 -6.21 -8.18
CA LEU A 41 -1.70 -6.59 -8.57
C LEU A 41 -1.87 -6.41 -10.08
N LEU A 42 -2.06 -7.52 -10.79
CA LEU A 42 -2.33 -7.55 -12.22
C LEU A 42 -3.84 -7.62 -12.47
N LEU A 43 -4.38 -6.68 -13.24
CA LEU A 43 -5.81 -6.64 -13.57
C LEU A 43 -6.02 -6.92 -15.05
N PHE A 44 -6.84 -7.94 -15.34
CA PHE A 44 -7.19 -8.34 -16.70
C PHE A 44 -8.70 -8.36 -16.88
N GLY A 45 -9.17 -8.03 -18.07
CA GLY A 45 -10.57 -8.15 -18.43
C GLY A 45 -10.94 -7.39 -19.68
N PHE A 46 -12.23 -7.40 -19.99
CA PHE A 46 -12.78 -6.61 -21.07
C PHE A 46 -12.99 -5.15 -20.64
N GLY A 47 -12.93 -4.20 -21.56
CA GLY A 47 -13.21 -2.79 -21.28
C GLY A 47 -11.96 -1.91 -21.21
N CYS A 48 -11.97 -0.92 -20.32
CA CYS A 48 -11.05 0.22 -20.33
C CYS A 48 -10.27 0.35 -19.01
N SER A 49 -8.96 0.53 -19.09
CA SER A 49 -8.04 0.68 -17.95
C SER A 49 -8.12 2.03 -17.25
N LYS A 50 -8.74 3.06 -17.86
CA LYS A 50 -8.77 4.46 -17.39
C LYS A 50 -9.26 4.65 -15.95
N TYR A 51 -10.06 3.72 -15.42
CA TYR A 51 -10.49 3.80 -14.03
C TYR A 51 -9.32 3.49 -13.06
N TYR A 52 -8.50 2.49 -13.40
CA TYR A 52 -7.37 2.04 -12.60
C TYR A 52 -6.16 2.97 -12.72
N GLU A 53 -5.98 3.63 -13.86
CA GLU A 53 -4.93 4.64 -14.10
C GLU A 53 -4.99 5.85 -13.15
N LYS A 54 -6.09 6.00 -12.39
CA LYS A 54 -6.24 7.06 -11.40
C LYS A 54 -5.54 6.75 -10.08
N ILE A 55 -5.18 5.50 -9.84
CA ILE A 55 -4.57 5.03 -8.60
C ILE A 55 -3.05 5.05 -8.74
N PRO A 56 -2.28 5.42 -7.71
CA PRO A 56 -0.82 5.32 -7.75
C PRO A 56 -0.34 3.88 -7.96
N ASP A 57 0.76 3.71 -8.71
CA ASP A 57 1.35 2.40 -9.00
C ASP A 57 1.89 1.70 -7.74
N GLN A 58 2.29 2.49 -6.74
CA GLN A 58 2.87 2.02 -5.49
C GLN A 58 2.01 2.51 -4.33
N MET A 59 1.52 1.58 -3.53
CA MET A 59 0.63 1.86 -2.42
C MET A 59 1.09 1.07 -1.20
N PHE A 60 1.98 1.68 -0.43
CA PHE A 60 2.44 1.15 0.86
C PHE A 60 1.84 1.97 1.99
N PHE A 61 1.77 1.39 3.18
CA PHE A 61 1.60 2.17 4.39
C PHE A 61 2.97 2.48 4.98
N HIS A 62 3.14 3.70 5.49
CA HIS A 62 4.38 4.10 6.19
C HIS A 62 4.70 3.26 7.44
N THR A 63 3.80 2.34 7.82
CA THR A 63 3.96 1.41 8.93
C THR A 63 4.26 -0.03 8.49
N ASP A 64 4.25 -0.36 7.19
CA ASP A 64 4.32 -1.75 6.70
C ASP A 64 5.59 -2.50 7.14
N TYR A 65 6.69 -1.76 7.32
CA TYR A 65 7.98 -2.32 7.72
C TYR A 65 8.37 -2.03 9.17
N ARG A 66 7.44 -1.51 10.00
CA ARG A 66 7.74 -1.27 11.40
C ARG A 66 8.04 -2.59 12.12
N PRO A 67 9.09 -2.64 12.96
CA PRO A 67 9.41 -3.84 13.71
C PRO A 67 8.26 -4.27 14.62
N LEU A 68 8.05 -5.58 14.69
CA LEU A 68 7.05 -6.19 15.57
C LEU A 68 7.76 -7.03 16.64
N ILE A 69 7.25 -6.97 17.87
CA ILE A 69 7.71 -7.78 19.00
C ILE A 69 6.59 -8.67 19.53
N ARG A 70 6.94 -9.61 20.41
CA ARG A 70 5.99 -10.43 21.16
C ARG A 70 6.10 -10.14 22.65
N ASP A 71 4.96 -9.96 23.31
CA ASP A 71 4.91 -9.82 24.76
C ASP A 71 5.00 -11.18 25.49
N ALA A 72 4.91 -11.16 26.82
CA ALA A 72 4.93 -12.37 27.65
C ALA A 72 3.77 -13.35 27.37
N ASN A 73 2.69 -12.88 26.73
CA ASN A 73 1.54 -13.68 26.33
C ASN A 73 1.61 -14.08 24.84
N ASN A 74 2.71 -13.79 24.15
CA ASN A 74 2.94 -14.00 22.71
C ASN A 74 2.04 -13.17 21.77
N TYR A 75 1.40 -12.10 22.26
CA TYR A 75 0.69 -11.16 21.40
C TYR A 75 1.67 -10.36 20.55
N VAL A 76 1.32 -10.12 19.28
CA VAL A 76 2.14 -9.33 18.35
C VAL A 76 1.85 -7.85 18.58
N LEU A 77 2.89 -7.10 18.93
CA LEU A 77 2.84 -5.66 19.18
C LEU A 77 3.79 -4.94 18.21
N ASP A 78 3.43 -3.73 17.83
CA ASP A 78 4.37 -2.77 17.24
C ASP A 78 5.42 -2.38 18.28
N GLU A 79 6.70 -2.45 17.92
CA GLU A 79 7.82 -2.26 18.84
C GLU A 79 7.83 -0.86 19.46
N GLN A 80 7.54 0.17 18.66
CA GLN A 80 7.63 1.56 19.08
C GLN A 80 6.47 1.98 19.98
N THR A 81 5.25 1.59 19.63
CA THR A 81 4.02 2.02 20.31
C THR A 81 3.55 1.05 21.39
N GLN A 82 4.09 -0.16 21.44
CA GLN A 82 3.63 -1.25 22.30
C GLN A 82 2.13 -1.56 22.11
N GLN A 83 1.59 -1.27 20.93
CA GLN A 83 0.19 -1.47 20.57
C GLN A 83 0.05 -2.59 19.55
N ALA A 84 -1.05 -3.34 19.60
CA ALA A 84 -1.34 -4.30 18.53
C ALA A 84 -1.53 -3.54 17.20
N PRO A 85 -0.90 -3.97 16.08
CA PRO A 85 -0.91 -3.21 14.83
C PRO A 85 -2.31 -2.84 14.30
N HIS A 86 -3.30 -3.71 14.53
CA HIS A 86 -4.68 -3.50 14.10
C HIS A 86 -5.44 -2.43 14.93
N LEU A 87 -4.88 -1.96 16.05
CA LEU A 87 -5.44 -0.91 16.89
C LEU A 87 -4.75 0.45 16.69
N MET A 88 -3.69 0.49 15.88
CA MET A 88 -2.99 1.72 15.56
C MET A 88 -3.88 2.66 14.74
N PRO A 89 -3.65 3.97 14.79
CA PRO A 89 -4.36 4.92 13.94
C PRO A 89 -4.21 4.58 12.45
N PRO A 90 -5.21 4.90 11.60
CA PRO A 90 -5.12 4.64 10.16
C PRO A 90 -3.83 5.21 9.56
N PRO A 91 -2.99 4.40 8.92
CA PRO A 91 -1.70 4.87 8.43
C PRO A 91 -1.82 5.82 7.24
N PHE A 92 -0.76 6.57 6.96
CA PHE A 92 -0.60 7.29 5.69
C PHE A 92 -0.14 6.35 4.59
N LEU A 93 -0.70 6.57 3.39
CA LEU A 93 -0.30 5.94 2.15
C LEU A 93 0.98 6.61 1.61
N VAL A 94 1.98 5.83 1.28
CA VAL A 94 3.29 6.30 0.79
C VAL A 94 3.70 5.54 -0.47
N ASP A 95 4.67 6.10 -1.21
CA ASP A 95 5.39 5.39 -2.26
C ASP A 95 6.49 4.48 -1.67
N VAL A 96 7.27 3.81 -2.54
CA VAL A 96 8.34 2.89 -2.11
C VAL A 96 9.45 3.59 -1.32
N ASP A 97 9.64 4.89 -1.53
CA ASP A 97 10.66 5.69 -0.84
C ASP A 97 10.14 6.26 0.49
N GLY A 98 8.86 6.02 0.82
CA GLY A 98 8.22 6.51 2.05
C GLY A 98 7.64 7.92 1.92
N ASN A 99 7.62 8.52 0.74
CA ASN A 99 7.01 9.85 0.55
C ASN A 99 5.48 9.73 0.58
N PRO A 100 4.77 10.65 1.28
CA PRO A 100 3.32 10.59 1.35
C PRO A 100 2.66 10.93 0.03
N HIS A 101 1.68 10.11 -0.36
CA HIS A 101 0.81 10.40 -1.48
C HIS A 101 -0.06 11.64 -1.23
N PRO A 102 -0.46 12.38 -2.28
CA PRO A 102 -1.40 13.49 -2.18
C PRO A 102 -2.68 13.19 -1.37
N THR A 103 -3.25 14.20 -0.72
CA THR A 103 -4.42 14.09 0.16
C THR A 103 -5.60 13.34 -0.46
N LYS A 104 -5.84 13.54 -1.77
CA LYS A 104 -6.88 12.82 -2.53
C LYS A 104 -6.75 11.29 -2.45
N PHE A 105 -5.52 10.77 -2.36
CA PHE A 105 -5.24 9.33 -2.23
C PHE A 105 -5.25 8.87 -0.79
N GLN A 106 -4.90 9.73 0.16
CA GLN A 106 -5.02 9.42 1.59
C GLN A 106 -6.47 9.12 2.02
N ARG A 107 -7.45 9.65 1.27
CA ARG A 107 -8.88 9.36 1.44
C ARG A 107 -9.28 7.94 1.03
N LEU A 108 -8.41 7.20 0.35
CA LEU A 108 -8.61 5.79 0.03
C LEU A 108 -8.32 4.87 1.23
N VAL A 109 -7.64 5.39 2.26
CA VAL A 109 -7.40 4.66 3.50
C VAL A 109 -8.68 4.65 4.34
N PRO A 110 -9.17 3.47 4.76
CA PRO A 110 -10.36 3.38 5.59
C PRO A 110 -10.28 4.26 6.84
N GLY A 111 -11.33 5.06 7.09
CA GLY A 111 -11.41 6.00 8.21
C GLY A 111 -10.85 7.39 7.93
N ARG A 112 -10.32 7.65 6.73
CA ARG A 112 -9.79 8.97 6.31
C ARG A 112 -10.66 9.68 5.26
N GLU A 113 -11.78 9.10 4.87
CA GLU A 113 -12.62 9.54 3.74
C GLU A 113 -13.06 11.00 3.91
N ASN A 114 -13.46 11.37 5.13
CA ASN A 114 -14.04 12.67 5.49
C ASN A 114 -13.10 13.59 6.28
N CYS A 115 -11.82 13.24 6.44
CA CYS A 115 -10.85 14.08 7.16
C CYS A 115 -10.66 15.43 6.47
N LYS A 116 -10.25 16.47 7.21
CA LYS A 116 -9.82 17.72 6.57
C LYS A 116 -8.45 17.54 5.92
N ASP A 117 -8.13 18.32 4.90
CA ASP A 117 -6.87 18.19 4.17
C ASP A 117 -5.64 18.34 5.09
N GLU A 118 -5.73 19.20 6.12
CA GLU A 118 -4.63 19.41 7.09
C GLU A 118 -4.33 18.15 7.93
N GLN A 119 -5.33 17.26 8.10
CA GLN A 119 -5.19 15.99 8.82
C GLN A 119 -4.66 14.86 7.92
N LEU A 120 -4.66 15.08 6.60
CA LEU A 120 -4.19 14.13 5.59
C LEU A 120 -2.77 14.41 5.12
N ILE A 121 -2.12 15.41 5.70
CA ILE A 121 -0.71 15.69 5.50
C ILE A 121 0.01 15.16 6.76
N PRO A 122 0.99 14.25 6.62
CA PRO A 122 1.80 13.85 7.75
C PRO A 122 2.47 15.10 8.32
N GLN A 123 2.19 15.38 9.58
CA GLN A 123 2.97 16.36 10.33
C GLN A 123 4.29 15.67 10.63
N LEU A 124 5.29 15.84 9.77
CA LEU A 124 6.67 15.49 10.10
C LEU A 124 6.96 16.21 11.42
N GLY A 125 7.17 15.42 12.48
CA GLY A 125 7.38 15.91 13.82
C GLY A 125 8.70 16.66 13.92
N TYR A 126 8.77 17.88 13.39
CA TYR A 126 9.72 18.87 13.85
C TYR A 126 9.21 19.33 15.22
N VAL A 127 9.47 18.54 16.25
CA VAL A 127 9.53 19.11 17.60
C VAL A 127 10.77 19.98 17.60
N ALA A 128 10.58 21.28 17.39
CA ALA A 128 11.62 22.25 17.68
C ALA A 128 11.83 22.22 19.19
N ASN A 129 12.77 21.40 19.66
CA ASN A 129 13.36 21.65 20.95
C ASN A 129 13.99 23.03 20.87
N GLY A 130 13.79 23.84 21.91
CA GLY A 130 14.16 25.27 21.96
C GLY A 130 15.65 25.60 21.73
N ASP A 131 16.47 24.60 21.37
CA ASP A 131 17.91 24.71 21.16
C ASP A 131 18.37 24.31 19.74
N GLY A 132 17.44 24.08 18.79
CA GLY A 132 17.80 24.01 17.36
C GLY A 132 18.57 22.77 16.90
N GLU A 133 18.67 21.72 17.73
CA GLU A 133 19.12 20.41 17.26
C GLU A 133 17.96 19.62 16.64
N VAL A 134 18.13 19.27 15.36
CA VAL A 134 17.22 18.43 14.58
C VAL A 134 17.54 16.96 14.87
N VAL A 135 16.60 16.26 15.50
CA VAL A 135 16.63 14.80 15.58
C VAL A 135 15.45 14.27 14.79
N GLU A 136 15.76 13.48 13.77
CA GLU A 136 14.78 12.73 12.99
C GLU A 136 14.06 11.75 13.93
N GLN A 137 12.73 11.79 13.96
CA GLN A 137 11.97 10.79 14.68
C GLN A 137 11.98 9.51 13.84
N VAL A 138 12.92 8.61 14.16
CA VAL A 138 13.01 7.25 13.60
C VAL A 138 11.86 6.40 14.13
#